data_AF-A0A1I1SHQ3-F1
#
_entry.id   AF-A0A1I1SHQ3-F1
#
_cell.length_a   1.000
_cell.length_b   1.000
_cell.length_c   1.000
_cell.angle_alpha   90.00
_cell.angle_beta   90.00
_cell.angle_gamma   90.00
#
_symmetry.space_group_name_H-M   'P 1'
#
loop_
_entity.id
_entity.type
_entity.pdbx_description
1 polymer ?
#
loop_
_entity_poly.entity_id
_entity_poly.type
_entity_poly.pdbx_seq_one_letter_code
_entity_poly.pdbx_strand_id
1 'polypeptide(L)'
;MYTARQNFEEKAGRWLSTRNLARHQPTRGRYGEWRITLPAKSFGEDAVLPLNKLGSFVVLETSFFHVWCSDERARREALLARLDSMLGPRNSVDRDTVESFIAKLSHQLGLGNLDVADLPQAAVRAGRRSLADQLRRLS
;
A
#
# COMPACT_ATOMS: atom_id res chain seq x y z
N MET A 1 27.96 21.10 0.62
CA MET A 1 26.66 20.84 -0.01
C MET A 1 26.06 19.54 0.57
N TYR A 2 25.73 19.53 1.87
CA TYR A 2 25.42 18.32 2.67
C TYR A 2 23.99 18.34 3.30
N THR A 3 23.22 19.39 3.04
CA THR A 3 22.10 19.83 3.91
C THR A 3 20.74 19.18 3.60
N ALA A 4 20.46 18.86 2.32
CA ALA A 4 19.14 18.35 1.92
C ALA A 4 18.88 16.90 2.38
N ARG A 5 19.94 16.06 2.36
CA ARG A 5 19.86 14.66 2.80
C ARG A 5 19.64 14.55 4.31
N GLN A 6 20.45 15.24 5.11
CA GLN A 6 20.33 15.22 6.56
C GLN A 6 18.95 15.72 7.01
N ASN A 7 18.46 16.80 6.39
CA ASN A 7 17.12 17.32 6.68
C ASN A 7 16.01 16.28 6.38
N PHE A 8 16.12 15.54 5.28
CA PHE A 8 15.19 14.44 5.00
C PHE A 8 15.29 13.30 6.03
N GLU A 9 16.49 12.82 6.34
CA GLU A 9 16.69 11.71 7.28
C GLU A 9 16.19 12.06 8.69
N GLU A 10 16.39 13.31 9.14
CA GLU A 10 15.82 13.81 10.38
C GLU A 10 14.28 13.83 10.37
N LYS A 11 13.68 14.36 9.29
CA LYS A 11 12.22 14.42 9.15
C LYS A 11 11.61 13.02 9.10
N ALA A 12 12.21 12.11 8.34
CA ALA A 12 11.79 10.72 8.27
C ALA A 12 11.98 10.00 9.62
N GLY A 13 13.11 10.26 10.30
CA GLY A 13 13.37 9.77 11.65
C GLY A 13 12.32 10.22 12.66
N ARG A 14 11.93 11.50 12.65
CA ARG A 14 10.82 12.01 13.49
C ARG A 14 9.49 11.31 13.17
N TRP A 15 9.19 11.12 11.89
CA TRP A 15 7.98 10.40 11.47
C TRP A 15 7.96 8.94 11.95
N LEU A 16 9.12 8.28 11.97
CA LEU A 16 9.28 6.91 12.47
C LEU A 16 9.19 6.84 14.00
N SER A 17 9.85 7.75 14.71
CA SER A 17 9.85 7.78 16.18
C SER A 17 8.47 8.00 16.77
N THR A 18 7.68 8.92 16.19
CA THR A 18 6.27 9.15 16.59
C THR A 18 5.37 7.92 16.43
N ARG A 19 5.84 6.87 15.76
CA ARG A 19 5.12 5.62 15.48
C ARG A 19 5.81 4.39 16.09
N ASN A 20 6.79 4.57 16.97
CA ASN A 20 7.58 3.45 17.52
C ASN A 20 8.26 2.58 16.42
N LEU A 21 8.68 3.23 15.33
CA LEU A 21 9.38 2.60 14.20
C LEU A 21 10.83 3.11 14.07
N ALA A 22 11.37 3.76 15.09
CA ALA A 22 12.69 4.42 15.08
C ALA A 22 13.87 3.49 14.70
N ARG A 23 13.71 2.17 14.86
CA ARG A 23 14.70 1.16 14.45
C ARG A 23 14.84 1.00 12.92
N HIS A 24 13.90 1.54 12.15
CA HIS A 24 13.93 1.50 10.70
C HIS A 24 14.57 2.78 10.16
N GLN A 25 15.15 2.72 8.96
CA GLN A 25 15.78 3.87 8.33
C GLN A 25 15.35 3.99 6.86
N PRO A 26 15.29 5.22 6.31
CA PRO A 26 15.13 5.41 4.88
C PRO A 26 16.29 4.83 4.09
N THR A 27 15.98 4.17 2.99
CA THR A 27 16.93 3.63 2.01
C THR A 27 16.54 4.15 0.63
N ARG A 28 17.45 4.07 -0.35
CA ARG A 28 17.09 4.37 -1.73
C ARG A 28 16.48 3.14 -2.39
N GLY A 29 15.31 3.31 -2.98
CA GLY A 29 14.65 2.31 -3.80
C GLY A 29 15.29 2.18 -5.18
N ARG A 30 14.75 1.26 -5.98
CA ARG A 30 15.27 0.92 -7.32
C ARG A 30 15.34 2.12 -8.26
N TYR A 31 14.42 3.08 -8.14
CA TYR A 31 14.34 4.25 -9.02
C TYR A 31 14.91 5.51 -8.34
N GLY A 32 15.70 5.33 -7.27
CA GLY A 32 16.28 6.43 -6.51
C GLY A 32 15.29 7.13 -5.58
N GLU A 33 14.06 6.67 -5.45
CA GLU A 33 13.11 7.21 -4.48
C GLU A 33 13.53 6.86 -3.05
N TRP A 34 13.24 7.71 -2.07
CA TRP A 34 13.39 7.32 -0.67
C TRP A 34 12.34 6.27 -0.31
N ARG A 35 12.74 5.24 0.42
CA ARG A 35 11.90 4.11 0.80
C ARG A 35 12.17 3.68 2.23
N ILE A 36 11.11 3.47 3.00
CA ILE A 36 11.17 2.86 4.32
C ILE A 36 10.53 1.48 4.21
N THR A 37 11.32 0.43 4.40
CA THR A 37 10.85 -0.95 4.40
C THR A 37 10.54 -1.40 5.82
N LEU A 38 9.29 -1.79 6.05
CA LEU A 38 8.76 -2.24 7.34
C LEU A 38 8.34 -3.71 7.26
N PRO A 39 8.42 -4.47 8.37
CA PRO A 39 7.94 -5.84 8.41
C PRO A 39 6.41 -5.89 8.28
N ALA A 40 5.86 -7.01 7.82
CA ALA A 40 4.41 -7.19 7.62
C ALA A 40 3.59 -6.84 8.87
N LYS A 41 4.08 -7.20 10.07
CA LYS A 41 3.46 -6.89 11.37
C LYS A 41 3.32 -5.39 11.69
N SER A 42 3.95 -4.52 10.91
CA SER A 42 3.76 -3.07 11.03
C SER A 42 2.46 -2.60 10.38
N PHE A 43 1.76 -3.46 9.63
CA PHE A 43 0.55 -3.15 8.88
C PHE A 43 -0.63 -4.03 9.33
N GLY A 44 -1.81 -3.45 9.49
CA GLY A 44 -3.00 -4.17 9.97
C GLY A 44 -3.99 -3.28 10.72
N GLU A 45 -5.04 -3.89 11.24
CA GLU A 45 -6.06 -3.22 12.07
C GLU A 45 -5.49 -2.86 13.46
N ASP A 46 -4.80 -3.81 14.10
CA ASP A 46 -4.13 -3.62 15.40
C ASP A 46 -2.65 -3.22 15.28
N ALA A 47 -2.22 -2.81 14.09
CA ALA A 47 -0.83 -2.49 13.82
C ALA A 47 -0.55 -0.98 13.90
N VAL A 48 0.73 -0.62 13.92
CA VAL A 48 1.20 0.77 13.94
C VAL A 48 0.70 1.56 12.72
N LEU A 49 0.58 0.90 11.56
CA LEU A 49 0.09 1.50 10.34
C LEU A 49 -1.11 0.71 9.79
N PRO A 50 -2.11 1.39 9.22
CA PRO A 50 -3.18 0.71 8.50
C PRO A 50 -2.63 0.06 7.22
N LEU A 51 -3.27 -1.02 6.76
CA LEU A 51 -2.90 -1.73 5.53
C LEU A 51 -2.85 -0.79 4.30
N ASN A 52 -3.73 0.20 4.24
CA ASN A 52 -3.77 1.16 3.14
C ASN A 52 -2.52 2.07 3.06
N LYS A 53 -1.62 2.08 4.05
CA LYS A 53 -0.34 2.80 3.99
C LYS A 53 0.77 2.01 3.30
N LEU A 54 0.66 0.69 3.23
CA LEU A 54 1.66 -0.15 2.56
C LEU A 54 1.66 0.13 1.05
N GLY A 55 2.81 0.46 0.46
CA GLY A 55 2.90 0.86 -0.95
C GLY A 55 2.48 2.31 -1.23
N SER A 56 2.27 3.13 -0.19
CA SER A 56 1.88 4.53 -0.32
C SER A 56 3.08 5.47 -0.16
N PHE A 57 2.97 6.68 -0.69
CA PHE A 57 3.92 7.76 -0.43
C PHE A 57 3.48 8.60 0.77
N VAL A 58 4.43 8.88 1.66
CA VAL A 58 4.27 9.83 2.77
C VAL A 58 4.99 11.11 2.38
N VAL A 59 4.27 12.22 2.40
CA VAL A 59 4.82 13.56 2.15
C VAL A 59 5.26 14.19 3.47
N LEU A 60 6.47 14.72 3.49
CA LEU A 60 7.11 15.45 4.58
C LEU A 60 7.52 16.83 4.05
N GLU A 61 6.62 17.81 4.14
CA GLU A 61 6.80 19.17 3.59
C GLU A 61 7.28 19.13 2.11
N THR A 62 8.57 19.34 1.88
CA THR A 62 9.23 19.40 0.56
C THR A 62 9.83 18.07 0.10
N SER A 63 9.58 16.98 0.82
CA SER A 63 10.16 15.66 0.55
C SER A 63 9.11 14.56 0.69
N PHE A 64 9.38 13.37 0.18
CA PHE A 64 8.50 12.23 0.34
C PHE A 64 9.28 10.92 0.39
N PHE A 65 8.66 9.88 0.93
CA PHE A 65 9.20 8.53 0.89
C PHE A 65 8.11 7.49 0.68
N HIS A 66 8.50 6.38 0.08
CA HIS A 66 7.66 5.22 -0.17
C HIS A 66 7.65 4.31 1.07
N VAL A 67 6.47 4.02 1.62
CA VAL A 67 6.30 3.02 2.68
C VAL A 67 6.18 1.65 2.04
N TRP A 68 7.05 0.72 2.42
CA TRP A 68 7.16 -0.58 1.74
C TRP A 68 7.16 -1.76 2.71
N CYS A 69 6.83 -2.94 2.18
CA CYS A 69 6.99 -4.22 2.84
C CYS A 69 7.47 -5.25 1.80
N SER A 70 8.44 -6.10 2.14
CA SER A 70 8.90 -7.14 1.21
C SER A 70 7.97 -8.36 1.15
N ASP A 71 7.07 -8.52 2.13
CA ASP A 71 6.12 -9.62 2.18
C ASP A 71 5.02 -9.44 1.12
N GLU A 72 5.03 -10.30 0.10
CA GLU A 72 4.00 -10.27 -0.96
C GLU A 72 2.59 -10.51 -0.42
N ARG A 73 2.41 -11.38 0.58
CA ARG A 73 1.09 -11.63 1.17
C ARG A 73 0.55 -10.35 1.79
N ALA A 74 1.36 -9.63 2.56
CA ALA A 74 0.97 -8.33 3.11
C ALA A 74 0.61 -7.32 2.01
N ARG A 75 1.35 -7.33 0.88
CA ARG A 75 1.06 -6.49 -0.29
C ARG A 75 -0.26 -6.85 -0.96
N ARG A 76 -0.59 -8.15 -1.08
CA ARG A 76 -1.89 -8.62 -1.59
C ARG A 76 -3.04 -8.25 -0.64
N GLU A 77 -2.87 -8.38 0.67
CA GLU A 77 -3.87 -7.94 1.65
C GLU A 77 -4.13 -6.43 1.56
N ALA A 78 -3.08 -5.62 1.36
CA ALA A 78 -3.22 -4.18 1.15
C ALA A 78 -3.98 -3.83 -0.13
N LEU A 79 -3.78 -4.58 -1.23
CA LEU A 79 -4.56 -4.45 -2.47
C LEU A 79 -6.05 -4.69 -2.18
N LEU A 80 -6.38 -5.82 -1.56
CA LEU A 80 -7.77 -6.20 -1.27
C LEU A 80 -8.45 -5.21 -0.32
N ALA A 81 -7.76 -4.74 0.73
CA ALA A 81 -8.32 -3.75 1.66
C ALA A 81 -8.68 -2.42 0.96
N ARG A 82 -7.86 -1.99 -0.01
CA ARG A 82 -8.13 -0.77 -0.79
C ARG A 82 -9.26 -0.96 -1.79
N LEU A 83 -9.33 -2.13 -2.43
CA LEU A 83 -10.44 -2.47 -3.32
C LEU A 83 -11.77 -2.52 -2.57
N ASP A 84 -11.78 -3.13 -1.39
CA ASP A 84 -12.96 -3.19 -0.51
C ASP A 84 -13.42 -1.79 -0.10
N SER A 85 -12.48 -0.89 0.20
CA SER A 85 -12.78 0.51 0.50
C SER A 85 -13.36 1.26 -0.71
N MET A 86 -12.85 0.98 -1.92
CA MET A 86 -13.32 1.61 -3.16
C MET A 86 -14.70 1.10 -3.58
N LEU A 87 -14.93 -0.20 -3.51
CA LEU A 87 -16.16 -0.88 -3.91
C LEU A 87 -17.20 -0.95 -2.79
N GLY A 88 -17.01 -0.17 -1.71
CA GLY A 88 -17.91 -0.16 -0.56
C GLY A 88 -19.39 -0.04 -0.95
N PRO A 89 -20.33 -0.47 -0.08
CA PRO A 89 -21.72 -0.79 -0.41
C PRO A 89 -22.58 0.35 -1.02
N ARG A 90 -22.06 1.57 -1.10
CA ARG A 90 -22.72 2.75 -1.67
C ARG A 90 -22.10 3.23 -3.00
N ASN A 91 -21.03 2.59 -3.45
CA ASN A 91 -20.30 3.03 -4.64
C ASN A 91 -20.70 2.16 -5.83
N SER A 92 -21.38 2.78 -6.81
CA SER A 92 -21.49 2.21 -8.15
C SER A 92 -20.26 2.66 -8.94
N VAL A 93 -19.34 1.75 -9.19
CA VAL A 93 -18.11 1.99 -9.95
C VAL A 93 -18.15 1.11 -11.19
N ASP A 94 -17.92 1.70 -12.37
CA ASP A 94 -17.83 0.95 -13.62
C ASP A 94 -16.56 0.09 -13.70
N ARG A 95 -16.56 -0.89 -14.60
CA ARG A 95 -15.46 -1.85 -14.78
C ARG A 95 -14.14 -1.16 -15.11
N ASP A 96 -14.14 -0.21 -16.03
CA ASP A 96 -12.92 0.47 -16.51
C ASP A 96 -12.22 1.22 -15.37
N THR A 97 -12.99 1.84 -14.49
CA THR A 97 -12.49 2.52 -13.29
C THR A 97 -11.87 1.52 -12.31
N VAL A 98 -12.51 0.36 -12.12
CA VAL A 98 -11.98 -0.70 -11.24
C VAL A 98 -10.69 -1.30 -11.82
N GLU A 99 -10.66 -1.62 -13.11
CA GLU A 99 -9.47 -2.14 -13.80
C GLU A 99 -8.30 -1.14 -13.73
N SER A 100 -8.57 0.14 -14.00
CA SER A 100 -7.57 1.20 -13.88
C SER A 100 -7.02 1.32 -12.45
N PHE A 101 -7.89 1.17 -11.46
CA PHE A 101 -7.49 1.20 -10.06
C PHE A 101 -6.65 -0.02 -9.66
N ILE A 102 -7.03 -1.22 -10.11
CA ILE A 102 -6.26 -2.46 -9.90
C ILE A 102 -4.87 -2.33 -10.53
N ALA A 103 -4.78 -1.88 -11.78
CA ALA A 103 -3.50 -1.71 -12.47
C ALA A 103 -2.57 -0.75 -11.70
N LYS A 104 -3.12 0.39 -11.26
CA LYS A 104 -2.39 1.37 -10.45
C LYS A 104 -1.91 0.78 -9.12
N LEU A 105 -2.79 0.10 -8.39
CA LEU A 105 -2.44 -0.49 -7.10
C LEU A 105 -1.45 -1.63 -7.25
N SER A 106 -1.59 -2.47 -8.27
CA SER A 106 -0.68 -3.60 -8.52
C SER A 106 0.73 -3.11 -8.85
N HIS A 107 0.86 -2.02 -9.61
CA HIS A 107 2.14 -1.35 -9.82
C HIS A 107 2.69 -0.74 -8.52
N GLN A 108 1.88 0.03 -7.77
CA GLN A 108 2.28 0.63 -6.49
C GLN A 108 2.74 -0.41 -5.47
N LEU A 109 2.09 -1.58 -5.46
CA LEU A 109 2.36 -2.69 -4.56
C LEU A 109 3.34 -3.71 -5.15
N GLY A 110 3.85 -3.50 -6.37
CA GLY A 110 4.79 -4.40 -7.05
C GLY A 110 4.28 -5.86 -7.10
N LEU A 111 3.00 -6.05 -7.42
CA LEU A 111 2.31 -7.34 -7.52
C LEU A 111 2.24 -7.89 -8.96
N GLY A 112 2.92 -7.23 -9.91
CA GLY A 112 2.78 -7.52 -11.34
C GLY A 112 1.50 -6.91 -11.91
N ASN A 113 1.09 -7.39 -13.09
CA ASN A 113 -0.19 -7.04 -13.67
C ASN A 113 -1.22 -8.04 -13.16
N LEU A 114 -2.22 -7.55 -12.42
CA LEU A 114 -3.38 -8.31 -11.99
C LEU A 114 -4.59 -7.77 -12.73
N ASP A 115 -5.52 -8.66 -13.08
CA ASP A 115 -6.81 -8.28 -13.65
C ASP A 115 -7.95 -8.48 -12.66
N VAL A 116 -9.17 -8.09 -13.06
CA VAL A 116 -10.38 -8.27 -12.23
C VAL A 116 -10.69 -9.76 -12.00
N ALA A 117 -10.33 -10.65 -12.93
CA ALA A 117 -10.62 -12.08 -12.87
C ALA A 117 -9.71 -12.82 -11.87
N ASP A 118 -8.51 -12.31 -11.59
CA ASP A 118 -7.54 -12.88 -10.66
C ASP A 118 -7.93 -12.71 -9.17
N LEU A 119 -8.76 -11.71 -8.88
CA LEU A 119 -8.96 -11.20 -7.51
C LEU A 119 -10.10 -11.83 -6.70
N PRO A 120 -11.19 -12.37 -7.27
CA PRO A 120 -12.28 -12.97 -6.50
C PRO A 120 -11.81 -14.11 -5.59
N GLN A 121 -10.94 -15.01 -6.09
CA GLN A 121 -10.45 -16.12 -5.28
C GLN A 121 -9.55 -15.63 -4.13
N ALA A 122 -8.73 -14.61 -4.38
CA ALA A 122 -7.91 -13.99 -3.36
C ALA A 122 -8.78 -13.31 -2.27
N ALA A 123 -9.82 -12.58 -2.67
CA ALA A 123 -10.77 -11.95 -1.76
C ALA A 123 -11.49 -12.97 -0.87
N VAL A 124 -11.92 -14.12 -1.41
CA VAL A 124 -12.52 -15.21 -0.62
C VAL A 124 -11.53 -15.77 0.41
N ARG A 125 -10.29 -16.03 0.01
CA ARG A 125 -9.24 -16.55 0.92
C ARG A 125 -8.92 -15.58 2.05
N ALA A 126 -9.05 -14.28 1.80
CA ALA A 126 -8.89 -13.22 2.79
C ALA A 126 -10.17 -12.94 3.62
N GLY A 127 -11.24 -13.72 3.45
CA GLY A 127 -12.51 -13.55 4.17
C GLY A 127 -13.41 -12.42 3.66
N ARG A 128 -13.04 -11.73 2.55
CA ARG A 128 -13.77 -10.59 1.97
C ARG A 128 -14.79 -11.06 0.93
N ARG A 129 -15.81 -11.80 1.37
CA ARG A 129 -16.81 -12.40 0.47
C ARG A 129 -17.60 -11.37 -0.34
N SER A 130 -18.01 -10.26 0.28
CA SER A 130 -18.72 -9.18 -0.41
C SER A 130 -17.89 -8.58 -1.56
N LEU A 131 -16.61 -8.32 -1.32
CA LEU A 131 -15.68 -7.85 -2.36
C LEU A 131 -15.56 -8.88 -3.50
N ALA A 132 -15.43 -10.17 -3.17
CA ALA A 132 -15.35 -11.22 -4.19
C ALA A 132 -16.59 -11.25 -5.09
N ASP A 133 -17.79 -11.08 -4.51
CA ASP A 133 -19.04 -11.07 -5.25
C ASP A 133 -19.17 -9.82 -6.13
N GLN A 134 -18.70 -8.67 -5.67
CA GLN A 134 -18.64 -7.45 -6.47
C GLN A 134 -17.68 -7.60 -7.66
N LEU A 135 -16.47 -8.13 -7.44
CA LEU A 135 -15.49 -8.35 -8.50
C LEU A 135 -15.99 -9.34 -9.57
N ARG A 136 -16.71 -10.39 -9.17
CA ARG A 136 -17.33 -11.36 -10.12
C ARG A 136 -18.37 -10.72 -11.02
N ARG A 137 -19.11 -9.72 -10.54
CA ARG A 137 -20.10 -9.00 -11.36
C ARG A 137 -19.46 -8.11 -12.43
N LEU A 138 -18.18 -7.80 -12.25
CA LEU A 138 -17.38 -6.98 -13.16
C LEU A 138 -16.53 -7.80 -14.13
N SER A 139 -16.41 -9.12 -13.90
CA SER A 139 -15.64 -10.05 -14.75
C SER A 139 -16.44 -10.42 -16.00
#